data_AF-A0AAN8KPW1-F1
#
_entry.id   AF-A0AAN8KPW1-F1
#
_cell.length_a   1.000
_cell.length_b   1.000
_cell.length_c   1.000
_cell.angle_alpha   90.00
_cell.angle_beta   90.00
_cell.angle_gamma   90.00
#
_symmetry.space_group_name_H-M   'P 1'
#
loop_
_entity.id
_entity.type
_entity.pdbx_description
1 polymer ?
#
loop_
_entity_poly.entity_id
_entity_poly.type
_entity_poly.pdbx_seq_one_letter_code
_entity_poly.pdbx_strand_id
1 'polypeptide(L)' 'MSDMKVYVRSYGGWMMSLTSSINSMLLKRQLDKVQATYNKDYHYTAGFDRPSKILNRHNEVWYMVEGDPVCPEPITYP' A
#
# COMPACT_ATOMS: atom_id res chain seq x y z
N MET A 1 9.12 18.49 8.07
CA MET A 1 8.13 17.39 7.97
C MET A 1 8.69 16.24 8.79
N SER A 2 7.86 15.57 9.60
CA SER A 2 8.30 14.36 10.29
C SER A 2 8.41 13.22 9.28
N ASP A 3 9.42 12.37 9.42
CA ASP A 3 9.54 11.16 8.61
C ASP A 3 8.39 10.21 8.94
N MET A 4 7.85 9.59 7.90
CA MET A 4 6.71 8.66 7.97
C MET A 4 7.11 7.36 7.27
N LYS A 5 7.05 6.25 7.99
CA LYS A 5 7.25 4.91 7.42
C LYS A 5 5.89 4.33 7.03
N VAL A 6 5.77 3.80 5.82
CA VAL A 6 4.53 3.21 5.29
C VAL A 6 4.79 1.87 4.63
N TYR A 7 3.82 0.96 4.78
CA TYR A 7 3.68 -0.18 3.88
C TYR A 7 2.86 0.24 2.67
N VAL A 8 3.35 -0.08 1.47
CA VAL A 8 2.79 0.40 0.21
C VAL A 8 2.33 -0.77 -0.64
N ARG A 9 1.15 -0.64 -1.25
CA ARG A 9 0.72 -1.49 -2.36
C ARG A 9 0.38 -0.63 -3.57
N SER A 10 1.15 -0.82 -4.64
CA SER A 10 0.87 -0.19 -5.94
C SER A 10 -0.12 -1.02 -6.76
N TYR A 11 -1.00 -0.34 -7.50
CA TYR A 11 -2.00 -0.97 -8.36
C TYR A 11 -2.36 -0.10 -9.56
N GLY A 12 -2.73 -0.78 -10.65
CA GLY A 12 -3.17 -0.17 -11.90
C GLY A 12 -4.65 0.23 -11.93
N GLY A 13 -5.06 0.85 -13.02
CA GLY A 13 -6.46 1.18 -13.31
C GLY A 13 -6.94 2.50 -12.72
N TRP A 14 -8.26 2.69 -12.71
CA TRP A 14 -8.88 3.91 -12.20
C TRP A 14 -8.92 3.91 -10.68
N MET A 15 -8.56 5.04 -10.07
CA MET A 15 -8.72 5.22 -8.63
C MET A 15 -10.19 5.51 -8.32
N MET A 16 -10.91 4.46 -7.96
CA MET A 16 -12.29 4.51 -7.46
C MET A 16 -12.37 3.93 -6.04
N SER A 17 -13.40 4.30 -5.28
CA SER A 17 -13.61 3.81 -3.90
C SER A 17 -13.58 2.29 -3.79
N LEU A 18 -14.16 1.58 -4.77
CA LEU A 18 -14.15 0.10 -4.77
C LEU A 18 -12.75 -0.46 -5.01
N THR A 19 -12.05 0.02 -6.03
CA THR A 19 -10.70 -0.46 -6.38
C THR A 19 -9.67 -0.14 -5.29
N SER A 20 -9.77 1.03 -4.66
CA SER A 20 -8.89 1.39 -3.55
C SER A 20 -9.19 0.54 -2.32
N SER A 21 -10.47 0.30 -2.00
CA SER A 21 -10.87 -0.56 -0.88
C SER A 21 -10.40 -2.00 -1.04
N ILE A 22 -10.51 -2.57 -2.25
CA ILE A 22 -10.00 -3.92 -2.54
C ILE A 22 -8.48 -3.96 -2.34
N ASN A 23 -7.73 -3.01 -2.89
CA ASN A 23 -6.28 -3.00 -2.75
C ASN A 23 -5.84 -2.76 -1.30
N SER A 24 -6.55 -1.90 -0.56
CA SER A 24 -6.34 -1.67 0.87
C SER A 24 -6.54 -2.97 1.67
N MET A 25 -7.63 -3.70 1.43
CA MET A 25 -7.87 -5.01 2.05
C MET A 25 -6.79 -6.03 1.71
N LEU A 26 -6.32 -6.08 0.45
CA LEU A 26 -5.26 -6.98 0.03
C LEU A 26 -3.94 -6.68 0.75
N LEU A 27 -3.56 -5.40 0.86
CA LEU A 27 -2.39 -4.99 1.62
C LEU A 27 -2.55 -5.37 3.09
N LYS A 28 -3.70 -5.07 3.71
CA LYS A 28 -4.02 -5.43 5.09
C LYS A 28 -3.80 -6.93 5.36
N ARG A 29 -4.34 -7.79 4.48
CA ARG A 29 -4.18 -9.26 4.57
C ARG A 29 -2.72 -9.69 4.47
N GLN A 30 -1.92 -9.05 3.61
CA GLN A 30 -0.50 -9.35 3.49
C GLN A 30 0.27 -8.97 4.76
N LEU A 31 -0.03 -7.81 5.35
CA LEU A 31 0.57 -7.34 6.60
C LEU A 31 0.18 -8.22 7.79
N ASP A 32 -1.10 -8.58 7.91
CA ASP A 32 -1.56 -9.49 8.96
C ASP A 32 -0.89 -10.88 8.84
N LYS A 33 -0.65 -11.37 7.62
CA LYS A 33 0.05 -12.65 7.38
C LYS A 33 1.49 -12.64 7.88
N VAL A 34 2.20 -11.51 7.76
CA VAL A 34 3.58 -11.36 8.25
C VAL A 34 3.66 -10.80 9.66
N GLN A 35 2.51 -10.72 10.36
CA GLN A 35 2.41 -10.18 11.72
C GLN A 35 3.02 -8.77 11.86
N ALA A 36 2.90 -7.94 10.82
CA ALA A 36 3.38 -6.56 10.86
C ALA A 36 2.53 -5.70 11.80
N THR A 37 3.17 -4.76 12.48
CA THR A 37 2.52 -3.72 13.29
C THR A 37 2.30 -2.47 12.45
N TYR A 38 1.05 -2.03 12.34
CA TYR A 38 0.63 -0.90 11.52
C TYR A 38 -0.71 -0.35 12.00
N ASN A 39 -1.00 0.92 11.67
CA ASN A 39 -2.27 1.55 12.04
C ASN A 39 -3.45 0.90 11.30
N LYS A 40 -4.43 0.38 12.05
CA LYS A 40 -5.59 -0.32 11.48
C LYS A 40 -6.84 0.55 11.30
N ASP A 41 -6.82 1.78 11.82
CA ASP A 41 -7.96 2.68 11.88
C ASP A 41 -8.15 3.45 10.56
N TYR A 42 -7.04 3.84 9.92
CA TYR A 42 -7.06 4.55 8.65
C TYR A 42 -5.94 4.10 7.71
N HIS A 43 -6.10 4.48 6.45
CA HIS A 43 -5.11 4.27 5.41
C HIS A 43 -5.15 5.46 4.46
N TYR A 44 -4.06 5.65 3.70
CA TYR A 44 -3.99 6.67 2.67
C TYR A 44 -4.10 6.05 1.28
N THR A 45 -4.55 6.87 0.32
CA THR A 45 -4.58 6.50 -1.09
C THR A 45 -3.89 7.60 -1.89
N ALA A 46 -2.90 7.26 -2.70
CA ALA A 46 -2.16 8.20 -3.54
C ALA A 46 -2.33 7.85 -5.01
N GLY A 47 -2.79 8.81 -5.83
CA GLY A 47 -2.93 8.67 -7.27
C GLY A 47 -2.01 9.66 -7.95
N PHE A 48 -0.98 9.18 -8.66
CA PHE A 48 0.07 10.04 -9.21
C PHE A 48 -0.25 10.56 -10.62
N ASP A 49 -1.09 9.81 -11.35
CA ASP A 49 -1.32 10.08 -12.76
C ASP A 49 -2.45 11.07 -13.02
N ARG A 50 -2.19 12.00 -13.95
CA ARG A 50 -3.12 13.03 -14.42
C ARG A 50 -4.43 12.41 -14.92
N PRO A 51 -5.57 13.13 -14.83
CA PRO A 51 -6.86 12.64 -15.31
C PRO A 51 -6.87 12.19 -16.77
N SER A 52 -6.03 12.82 -17.62
CA SER A 52 -5.91 12.50 -19.05
C SER A 52 -5.18 11.19 -19.36
N LYS A 53 -4.51 10.57 -18.38
CA LYS A 53 -3.78 9.31 -18.57
C LYS A 53 -4.73 8.14 -18.29
N ILE A 54 -5.16 7.46 -19.34
CA ILE A 54 -6.18 6.39 -19.29
C ILE A 54 -5.57 5.01 -19.00
N LEU A 55 -4.34 4.75 -19.47
CA LEU A 55 -3.64 3.47 -19.34
C LEU A 55 -2.38 3.61 -18.47
N ASN A 56 -1.92 2.51 -17.86
CA ASN A 56 -0.75 2.45 -16.98
C ASN A 56 -0.79 3.51 -15.87
N ARG A 57 -1.96 3.64 -15.24
CA ARG A 57 -2.10 4.48 -14.06
C ARG A 57 -1.39 3.86 -12.87
N HIS A 58 -0.66 4.66 -12.11
CA HIS A 58 0.02 4.29 -10.87
C HIS A 58 -0.75 4.87 -9.69
N ASN A 59 -1.40 3.99 -8.95
CA ASN A 59 -2.07 4.31 -7.71
C ASN A 59 -1.46 3.50 -6.58
N GLU A 60 -1.54 4.00 -5.37
CA GLU A 60 -1.02 3.35 -4.18
C GLU A 60 -2.03 3.42 -3.03
N VAL A 61 -1.99 2.41 -2.17
CA VAL A 61 -2.62 2.44 -0.84
C VAL A 61 -1.54 2.23 0.22
N TRP A 62 -1.63 2.99 1.30
CA TRP A 62 -0.61 3.03 2.35
C TRP A 62 -1.20 2.76 3.72
N TYR A 63 -0.53 1.92 4.50
CA TYR A 63 -0.73 1.81 5.94
C TYR A 63 0.48 2.35 6.69
N MET A 64 0.25 3.16 7.72
CA MET A 64 1.31 3.69 8.59
C MET A 64 1.95 2.56 9.39
N VAL A 65 3.28 2.47 9.36
CA VAL A 65 4.02 1.55 10.24
C VAL A 65 3.89 2.04 11.68
N GLU A 66 3.62 1.13 12.60
CA GLU A 66 3.68 1.39 14.03
C GLU A 66 4.88 0.66 14.61
N GLY A 67 5.90 1.40 15.04
CA GLY A 67 7.19 0.85 15.45
C GLY A 67 8.13 0.58 14.27
N ASP A 68 8.71 -0.61 14.22
CA ASP A 68 9.66 -0.99 13.18
C ASP A 68 9.01 -1.80 12.04
N PRO A 69 9.37 -1.50 10.78
CA PRO A 69 8.80 -2.22 9.65
C PRO A 69 9.33 -3.66 9.58
N VAL A 70 8.44 -4.61 9.33
CA VAL A 70 8.80 -5.99 9.03
C VAL A 70 9.10 -6.10 7.54
N CYS A 71 10.36 -6.34 7.21
CA CYS A 71 10.80 -6.65 5.86
C CYS A 71 11.13 -8.15 5.79
N PRO A 72 10.39 -8.97 5.02
CA PRO A 72 10.85 -10.33 4.76
C PRO A 72 12.18 -10.26 4.02
N GLU A 73 13.14 -11.10 4.42
CA GLU A 73 14.41 -11.18 3.69
C GLU A 73 14.13 -11.55 2.22
N PRO A 74 14.81 -10.91 1.26
CA PRO A 74 14.66 -11.26 -0.13
C PRO A 74 15.00 -12.75 -0.31
N ILE A 75 14.11 -13.49 -0.97
CA ILE A 75 14.33 -14.89 -1.32
C ILE A 75 15.56 -14.91 -2.24
N THR A 76 16.70 -15.29 -1.69
CA THR A 76 17.89 -15.61 -2.48
C THR A 76 17.71 -17.02 -3.00
N TYR A 77 17.53 -17.16 -4.31
CA TYR A 77 17.62 -18.48 -4.95
C TYR A 77 19.09 -18.91 -4.90
N PRO A 78 19.40 -20.16 -4.47
CA PRO A 78 20.75 -20.70 -4.56
C PRO A 78 21.21 -20.86 -6.01
#